data_AF-A0A0U2UN83-F1
#
_entry.id   AF-A0A0U2UN83-F1
#
_cell.length_a   1.000
_cell.length_b   1.000
_cell.length_c   1.000
_cell.angle_alpha   90.00
_cell.angle_beta   90.00
_cell.angle_gamma   90.00
#
_symmetry.space_group_name_H-M   'P 1'
#
loop_
_entity.id
_entity.type
_entity.pdbx_description
1 polymer ?
#
loop_
_entity_poly.entity_id
_entity_poly.type
_entity_poly.pdbx_seq_one_letter_code
_entity_poly.pdbx_strand_id
1 'polypeptide(L)'
;MAKSLRSKWKRKMRAERRVKFAARDKQKLEMMVEKAKQKTDVEMKTATEIKEDTMDTAAKSEFNSKTLRNEHGTYPKWVSKRKIRKIKKATKPKKNKKK
;
A
#
# COMPACT_ATOMS: atom_id res chain seq x y z
N MET A 1 20.66 12.20 -24.01
CA MET A 1 19.55 11.30 -23.59
C MET A 1 20.06 10.26 -22.61
N ALA A 2 19.32 10.00 -21.52
CA ALA A 2 19.67 8.92 -20.60
C ALA A 2 19.39 7.55 -21.24
N LYS A 3 20.10 6.52 -20.81
CA LYS A 3 19.89 5.14 -21.29
C LYS A 3 18.59 4.57 -20.72
N SER A 4 17.81 3.91 -21.58
CA SER A 4 16.62 3.15 -21.17
C SER A 4 16.95 2.10 -20.10
N LEU A 5 16.01 1.86 -19.18
CA LEU A 5 16.10 0.84 -18.14
C LEU A 5 16.36 -0.57 -18.73
N ARG A 6 15.81 -0.82 -19.93
CA ARG A 6 15.90 -2.10 -20.64
C ARG A 6 17.13 -2.21 -21.55
N SER A 7 17.96 -1.16 -21.62
CA SER A 7 19.23 -1.19 -22.36
C SER A 7 20.11 -2.37 -21.92
N LYS A 8 20.76 -3.03 -22.89
CA LYS A 8 21.66 -4.17 -22.65
C LYS A 8 22.78 -3.80 -21.68
N TRP A 9 23.37 -2.62 -21.82
CA TRP A 9 24.41 -2.12 -20.92
C TRP A 9 23.90 -1.98 -19.48
N LYS A 10 22.77 -1.29 -19.26
CA LYS A 10 22.22 -1.13 -17.89
C LYS A 10 21.81 -2.46 -17.25
N ARG A 11 21.41 -3.46 -18.04
CA ARG A 11 21.16 -4.82 -17.55
C ARG A 11 22.46 -5.53 -17.14
N LYS A 12 23.49 -5.47 -17.98
CA LYS A 12 24.82 -6.06 -17.71
C LYS A 12 25.41 -5.53 -16.40
N MET A 13 25.48 -4.21 -16.23
CA MET A 13 25.99 -3.60 -14.99
C MET A 13 25.20 -3.99 -13.74
N ARG A 14 23.87 -4.22 -13.87
CA ARG A 14 23.04 -4.69 -12.76
C ARG A 14 23.34 -6.15 -12.42
N ALA A 15 23.60 -7.00 -13.40
CA ALA A 15 24.00 -8.37 -13.16
C ALA A 15 25.35 -8.44 -12.43
N GLU A 16 26.36 -7.71 -12.92
CA GLU A 16 27.67 -7.59 -12.27
C GLU A 16 27.54 -7.05 -10.84
N ARG A 17 26.70 -6.03 -10.63
CA ARG A 17 26.40 -5.51 -9.30
C ARG A 17 25.81 -6.58 -8.38
N ARG A 18 24.83 -7.38 -8.85
CA ARG A 18 24.24 -8.45 -8.04
C ARG A 18 25.27 -9.48 -7.62
N VAL A 19 26.17 -9.90 -8.52
CA VAL A 19 27.25 -10.83 -8.21
C VAL A 19 28.19 -10.24 -7.15
N LYS A 20 28.59 -8.96 -7.32
CA LYS A 20 29.47 -8.26 -6.37
C LYS A 20 28.89 -8.19 -4.95
N PHE A 21 27.59 -7.94 -4.83
CA PHE A 21 26.94 -7.73 -3.53
C PHE A 21 26.31 -9.01 -2.94
N ALA A 22 26.17 -10.09 -3.70
CA ALA A 22 25.51 -11.32 -3.27
C ALA A 22 26.07 -11.87 -1.95
N ALA A 23 27.40 -11.96 -1.80
CA ALA A 23 28.02 -12.48 -0.58
C ALA A 23 27.75 -11.59 0.64
N ARG A 24 27.91 -10.27 0.47
CA ARG A 24 27.65 -9.28 1.53
C ARG A 24 26.18 -9.27 1.95
N ASP A 25 25.27 -9.37 0.98
CA ASP A 25 23.84 -9.36 1.25
C ASP A 25 23.40 -10.67 1.91
N LYS A 26 23.99 -11.82 1.51
CA LYS A 26 23.77 -13.10 2.18
C LYS A 26 24.15 -13.06 3.65
N GLN A 27 25.36 -12.58 3.97
CA GLN A 27 25.82 -12.45 5.36
C GLN A 27 24.89 -11.55 6.19
N LYS A 28 24.43 -10.43 5.63
CA LYS A 28 23.47 -9.56 6.33
C LYS A 28 22.15 -10.26 6.61
N LEU A 29 21.64 -11.04 5.65
CA LEU A 29 20.40 -11.79 5.82
C LEU A 29 20.54 -12.87 6.89
N GLU A 30 21.66 -13.60 6.91
CA GLU A 30 21.96 -14.59 7.96
C GLU A 30 22.00 -13.93 9.34
N MET A 31 22.74 -12.82 9.49
CA MET A 31 22.76 -12.05 10.74
C MET A 31 21.37 -11.53 11.16
N MET A 32 20.52 -11.14 10.22
CA MET A 32 19.15 -10.70 10.53
C MET A 32 18.30 -11.86 11.04
N VAL A 33 18.42 -13.04 10.44
CA VAL A 33 17.72 -14.25 10.88
C VAL A 33 18.18 -14.67 12.28
N GLU A 34 19.49 -14.64 12.55
CA GLU A 34 20.02 -14.94 13.88
C GLU A 34 19.53 -13.96 14.93
N LYS A 35 19.56 -12.65 14.63
CA LYS A 35 19.02 -11.61 15.52
C LYS A 35 17.52 -11.76 15.76
N ALA A 36 16.77 -12.17 14.74
CA ALA A 36 15.34 -12.43 14.88
C ALA A 36 15.07 -13.63 15.81
N LYS A 37 15.88 -14.69 15.72
CA LYS A 37 15.79 -15.85 16.64
C LYS A 37 16.10 -15.49 18.09
N GLN A 38 17.04 -14.56 18.32
CA GLN A 38 17.40 -14.12 19.67
C GLN A 38 16.36 -13.18 20.29
N LYS A 39 15.60 -12.45 19.48
CA LYS A 39 14.52 -11.57 19.94
C LYS A 39 13.22 -12.37 20.04
N THR A 40 13.04 -13.06 21.16
CA THR A 40 11.87 -13.90 21.46
C THR A 40 10.60 -13.10 21.81
N ASP A 41 10.64 -11.76 21.80
CA ASP A 41 9.50 -10.92 22.19
C ASP A 41 8.48 -10.66 21.06
N VAL A 42 8.63 -11.31 19.90
CA VAL A 42 7.67 -11.22 18.80
C VAL A 42 7.21 -12.61 18.42
N GLU A 43 5.98 -12.95 18.81
CA GLU A 43 5.26 -14.12 18.30
C GLU A 43 5.15 -14.01 16.77
N MET A 44 6.02 -14.74 16.06
CA MET A 44 5.92 -14.88 14.61
C MET A 44 4.78 -15.84 14.30
N LYS A 45 3.58 -15.29 14.07
CA LYS A 45 2.42 -16.09 13.66
C LYS A 45 2.72 -16.88 12.39
N THR A 46 2.35 -18.16 12.40
CA THR A 46 2.55 -19.04 11.25
C THR A 46 1.59 -18.69 10.11
N ALA A 47 1.91 -19.05 8.86
CA ALA A 47 1.10 -18.69 7.69
C ALA A 47 -0.37 -19.18 7.76
N THR A 48 -0.64 -20.17 8.61
CA THR A 48 -1.98 -20.67 8.94
C THR A 48 -2.74 -19.75 9.89
N GLU A 49 -2.08 -19.19 10.91
CA GLU A 49 -2.69 -18.24 11.86
C GLU A 49 -3.00 -16.89 11.20
N ILE A 50 -2.21 -16.46 10.22
CA ILE A 50 -2.43 -15.21 9.46
C ILE A 50 -3.73 -15.28 8.62
N LYS A 51 -4.18 -16.47 8.24
CA LYS A 51 -5.46 -16.63 7.51
C LYS A 51 -6.68 -16.45 8.41
N GLU A 52 -6.56 -16.74 9.70
CA GLU A 52 -7.64 -16.54 10.67
C GLU A 52 -7.71 -15.07 11.13
N ASP A 53 -6.59 -14.33 11.08
CA ASP A 53 -6.52 -12.87 11.24
C ASP A 53 -7.02 -12.10 10.00
N THR A 54 -8.10 -12.55 9.34
CA THR A 54 -8.80 -11.67 8.39
C THR A 54 -9.39 -10.51 9.18
N MET A 55 -8.82 -9.31 9.01
CA MET A 55 -9.22 -8.08 9.67
C MET A 55 -10.74 -7.98 9.82
N ASP A 56 -11.17 -7.81 11.06
CA ASP A 56 -12.56 -7.69 11.46
C ASP A 56 -13.21 -6.47 10.78
N THR A 57 -13.83 -6.69 9.62
CA THR A 57 -14.51 -5.64 8.83
C THR A 57 -15.85 -5.19 9.44
N ALA A 58 -16.20 -5.69 10.63
CA ALA A 58 -17.44 -5.33 11.33
C ALA A 58 -17.45 -3.88 11.85
N ALA A 59 -16.29 -3.25 12.02
CA ALA A 59 -16.21 -1.84 12.41
C ALA A 59 -16.61 -0.94 11.24
N LYS A 60 -17.86 -0.48 11.22
CA LYS A 60 -18.33 0.57 10.31
C LYS A 60 -17.48 1.82 10.49
N SER A 61 -16.80 2.24 9.44
CA SER A 61 -16.00 3.46 9.46
C SER A 61 -16.85 4.68 9.80
N GLU A 62 -16.29 5.62 10.58
CA GLU A 62 -16.89 6.92 10.95
C GLU A 62 -17.31 7.79 9.74
N PHE A 63 -16.90 7.40 8.53
CA PHE A 63 -17.28 8.04 7.29
C PHE A 63 -18.26 7.18 6.49
N ASN A 64 -19.20 7.85 5.82
CA ASN A 64 -20.07 7.18 4.86
C ASN A 64 -19.26 6.76 3.62
N SER A 65 -19.26 5.47 3.27
CA SER A 65 -18.48 4.92 2.15
C SER A 65 -18.85 5.51 0.78
N LYS A 66 -20.09 5.97 0.60
CA LYS A 66 -20.59 6.54 -0.67
C LYS A 66 -20.31 8.03 -0.79
N THR A 67 -20.45 8.78 0.30
CA THR A 67 -20.30 10.25 0.27
C THR A 67 -18.95 10.74 0.78
N LEU A 68 -18.20 9.89 1.47
CA LEU A 68 -16.91 10.17 2.11
C LEU A 68 -16.99 11.40 3.03
N ARG A 69 -18.11 11.53 3.74
CA ARG A 69 -18.37 12.56 4.74
C ARG A 69 -18.48 11.92 6.11
N ASN A 70 -18.06 12.67 7.12
CA ASN A 70 -18.22 12.32 8.53
C ASN A 70 -19.60 12.77 9.02
N GLU A 71 -19.93 12.49 10.28
CA GLU A 71 -21.19 12.87 10.94
C GLU A 71 -21.47 14.38 10.85
N HIS A 72 -20.44 15.21 10.97
CA HIS A 72 -20.54 16.68 10.84
C HIS A 72 -20.64 17.19 9.38
N GLY A 73 -20.70 16.30 8.39
CA GLY A 73 -20.80 16.68 6.97
C GLY A 73 -19.50 17.21 6.32
N THR A 74 -18.40 17.24 7.08
CA THR A 74 -17.07 17.63 6.62
C THR A 74 -16.38 16.48 5.86
N TYR A 75 -15.52 16.82 4.90
CA TYR A 75 -14.66 15.85 4.21
C TYR A 75 -13.33 15.68 4.97
N PRO A 76 -12.76 14.46 5.01
CA PRO A 76 -11.45 14.26 5.62
C PRO A 76 -10.34 15.08 4.94
N LYS A 77 -9.32 15.51 5.70
CA LYS A 77 -8.23 16.40 5.25
C LYS A 77 -7.39 15.82 4.09
N TRP A 78 -7.31 14.50 4.00
CA TRP A 78 -6.61 13.79 2.92
C TRP A 78 -7.40 13.74 1.61
N VAL A 79 -8.68 14.12 1.61
CA VAL A 79 -9.50 14.14 0.40
C VAL A 79 -9.22 15.42 -0.39
N SER A 80 -8.63 15.26 -1.57
CA SER A 80 -8.35 16.41 -2.44
C SER A 80 -9.61 17.16 -2.89
N LYS A 81 -9.49 18.48 -3.05
CA LYS A 81 -10.57 19.35 -3.59
C LYS A 81 -11.15 18.82 -4.92
N ARG A 82 -10.32 18.20 -5.77
CA ARG A 82 -10.75 17.60 -7.04
C ARG A 82 -11.66 16.39 -6.83
N LYS A 83 -11.36 15.52 -5.86
CA LYS A 83 -12.20 14.37 -5.51
C LYS A 83 -13.55 14.84 -4.94
N ILE A 84 -13.55 15.86 -4.08
CA ILE A 84 -14.79 16.48 -3.54
C ILE A 84 -15.69 16.97 -4.69
N ARG A 85 -15.14 17.67 -5.69
CA ARG A 85 -15.91 18.14 -6.86
C ARG A 85 -16.52 17.00 -7.67
N LYS A 86 -15.80 15.88 -7.85
CA LYS A 86 -16.32 14.70 -8.56
C LYS A 86 -17.47 14.04 -7.81
N ILE A 87 -17.32 13.82 -6.50
CA ILE A 87 -18.37 13.24 -5.64
C ILE A 87 -19.62 14.14 -5.70
N LYS A 88 -19.46 15.45 -5.48
CA LYS A 88 -20.57 16.41 -5.59
C LYS A 88 -21.26 16.41 -6.95
N LYS A 89 -20.54 16.14 -8.06
CA LYS A 89 -21.14 16.04 -9.40
C LYS A 89 -21.91 14.73 -9.56
N ALA A 90 -21.37 13.62 -9.07
CA ALA A 90 -21.98 12.30 -9.16
C ALA A 90 -23.26 12.18 -8.31
N THR A 91 -23.30 12.83 -7.14
CA THR A 91 -24.44 12.78 -6.23
C THR A 91 -25.53 13.83 -6.53
N LYS A 92 -25.33 14.70 -7.53
CA LYS A 92 -26.37 15.68 -7.91
C LYS A 92 -27.56 14.92 -8.51
N PRO A 93 -28.81 15.15 -8.02
CA PRO A 93 -29.98 14.56 -8.64
C PRO A 93 -30.04 15.02 -10.10
N LYS A 94 -30.25 14.07 -11.02
CA LYS A 94 -30.51 14.43 -12.42
C LYS A 94 -31.85 15.15 -12.44
N LYS A 95 -31.86 16.44 -12.80
CA LYS A 95 -33.11 17.15 -13.04
C LYS A 95 -33.77 16.46 -14.23
N ASN A 96 -34.92 15.83 -14.01
CA ASN A 96 -35.75 15.31 -15.09
C ASN A 96 -36.07 16.48 -16.02
N LYS A 97 -35.57 16.43 -17.26
CA LYS A 97 -36.06 17.34 -18.30
C LYS A 97 -37.52 16.95 -18.52
N LYS A 98 -38.44 17.80 -18.06
CA LYS A 98 -39.84 17.69 -18.50
C LYS A 98 -39.81 17.78 -20.03
N LYS A 99 -40.42 16.78 -20.68
CA LYS A 99 -40.69 16.82 -22.12
C LYS A 99 -41.59 18.01 -22.42
#